data_AF-A0A2V5UUT9-F1
#
_entry.id   AF-A0A2V5UUT9-F1
#
_cell.length_a   1.000
_cell.length_b   1.000
_cell.length_c   1.000
_cell.angle_alpha   90.00
_cell.angle_beta   90.00
_cell.angle_gamma   90.00
#
_symmetry.space_group_name_H-M   'P 1'
#
loop_
_entity.id
_entity.type
_entity.pdbx_description
1 polymer ?
#
loop_
_entity_poly.entity_id
_entity_poly.type
_entity_poly.pdbx_seq_one_letter_code
_entity_poly.pdbx_strand_id
1 'polypeptide(L)'
;MVHYVRMKILGMRIYGLTISGALMIAALVVHGQDAAPPSVDLFSEQQQPEAAVTPSPEPNGPELPELKQLDETFKPKSLGKDADASRVHIEWRQLKNRTVNDPDVQAAKAYAQAARTDLEKRYRLRNYYDIYYQRMAALATTPELKLALEALKASHEGALAQPRVRPTPDTSPPTPTPTGTPAPKKPGHKHKKQKFKN
;
A
#
# COMPACT_ATOMS: atom_id res chain seq x y z
N MET A 1 -27.83 -29.95 22.87
CA MET A 1 -26.62 -30.10 22.02
C MET A 1 -26.66 -29.12 20.85
N VAL A 2 -27.05 -27.88 21.17
CA VAL A 2 -26.60 -26.67 20.49
C VAL A 2 -25.30 -26.31 21.24
N HIS A 3 -24.33 -25.69 20.57
CA HIS A 3 -22.93 -25.53 21.01
C HIS A 3 -21.99 -26.65 20.57
N TYR A 4 -21.77 -26.78 19.26
CA TYR A 4 -20.41 -26.95 18.70
C TYR A 4 -20.36 -26.42 17.25
N VAL A 5 -21.05 -25.31 17.02
CA VAL A 5 -20.91 -24.46 15.81
C VAL A 5 -20.37 -23.12 16.25
N ARG A 6 -19.17 -23.09 16.88
CA ARG A 6 -18.50 -21.83 17.22
C ARG A 6 -17.05 -22.00 17.70
N MET A 7 -16.16 -22.63 16.94
CA MET A 7 -14.71 -22.45 17.16
C MET A 7 -13.84 -23.01 16.02
N LYS A 8 -13.82 -22.31 14.88
CA LYS A 8 -12.61 -22.13 14.08
C LYS A 8 -12.76 -20.94 13.10
N ILE A 9 -13.33 -19.86 13.62
CA ILE A 9 -13.33 -18.52 13.01
C ILE A 9 -12.60 -17.63 14.00
N LEU A 10 -11.31 -17.85 14.16
CA LEU A 10 -10.41 -16.98 14.91
C LEU A 10 -9.00 -17.30 14.41
N GLY A 11 -8.49 -16.50 13.47
CA GLY A 11 -7.13 -16.67 12.94
C GLY A 11 -6.92 -16.37 11.47
N MET A 12 -7.58 -15.35 10.88
CA MET A 12 -7.09 -14.62 9.69
C MET A 12 -8.06 -13.47 9.34
N ARG A 13 -8.17 -12.48 10.21
CA ARG A 13 -8.94 -11.25 9.96
C ARG A 13 -8.31 -10.02 10.63
N ILE A 14 -7.00 -9.79 10.52
CA ILE A 14 -6.40 -8.55 11.05
C ILE A 14 -5.16 -8.02 10.26
N TYR A 15 -5.08 -8.20 8.93
CA TYR A 15 -4.05 -7.50 8.13
C TYR A 15 -4.59 -7.00 6.78
N GLY A 16 -5.75 -6.34 6.80
CA GLY A 16 -6.34 -5.75 5.60
C GLY A 16 -7.22 -4.54 5.87
N LEU A 17 -7.00 -3.84 6.99
CA LEU A 17 -7.80 -2.68 7.38
C LEU A 17 -6.97 -1.67 8.19
N THR A 18 -5.95 -1.10 7.57
CA THR A 18 -5.43 0.24 7.89
C THR A 18 -4.94 0.86 6.59
N ILE A 19 -5.15 2.17 6.43
CA ILE A 19 -4.94 2.99 5.23
C ILE A 19 -6.14 3.01 4.25
N SER A 20 -7.34 3.18 4.79
CA SER A 20 -8.41 3.88 4.07
C SER A 20 -9.09 4.82 5.05
N GLY A 21 -8.63 6.06 5.11
CA GLY A 21 -9.21 7.10 5.95
C GLY A 21 -8.21 8.14 6.45
N ALA A 22 -7.85 9.09 5.59
CA ALA A 22 -7.51 10.46 6.01
C ALA A 22 -7.58 11.42 4.81
N LEU A 23 -8.51 12.38 4.93
CA LEU A 23 -8.60 13.68 4.26
C LEU A 23 -9.08 13.76 2.80
N MET A 24 -10.42 13.78 2.67
CA MET A 24 -11.16 14.67 1.77
C MET A 24 -11.77 15.80 2.62
N ILE A 25 -10.98 16.85 2.92
CA ILE A 25 -11.34 18.20 3.40
C ILE A 25 -10.11 19.06 2.99
N ALA A 26 -10.12 20.15 2.23
CA ALA A 26 -11.16 21.08 1.79
C ALA A 26 -10.90 21.52 0.34
N ALA A 27 -11.97 21.74 -0.41
CA ALA A 27 -12.00 22.70 -1.50
C ALA A 27 -12.03 24.13 -0.93
N LEU A 28 -11.54 25.10 -1.70
CA LEU A 28 -11.37 26.54 -1.47
C LEU A 28 -10.08 27.01 -0.79
N VAL A 29 -9.03 27.21 -1.61
CA VAL A 29 -8.33 28.51 -1.66
C VAL A 29 -8.00 28.80 -3.13
N VAL A 30 -8.70 29.77 -3.71
CA VAL A 30 -8.34 30.39 -4.98
C VAL A 30 -7.88 31.83 -4.65
N HIS A 31 -6.77 32.24 -5.26
CA HIS A 31 -6.14 33.59 -5.27
C HIS A 31 -5.32 33.96 -4.02
N GLY A 32 -4.09 34.45 -4.11
CA GLY A 32 -3.24 34.76 -5.26
C GLY A 32 -1.80 34.93 -4.74
N GLN A 33 -0.82 34.53 -5.54
CA GLN A 33 0.56 34.98 -5.33
C GLN A 33 0.69 36.32 -6.04
N ASP A 34 0.51 37.41 -5.30
CA ASP A 34 0.97 38.71 -5.76
C ASP A 34 2.49 38.71 -5.66
N ALA A 35 3.14 39.08 -6.76
CA ALA A 35 4.59 39.08 -6.89
C ALA A 35 5.18 40.13 -5.94
N ALA A 36 6.02 39.72 -4.98
CA ALA A 36 6.81 40.66 -4.22
C ALA A 36 7.81 41.37 -5.16
N PRO A 37 7.84 42.72 -5.21
CA PRO A 37 8.84 43.43 -6.00
C PRO A 37 10.24 43.17 -5.41
N PRO A 38 11.28 43.09 -6.26
CA PRO A 38 12.65 42.94 -5.81
C PRO A 38 13.16 44.26 -5.21
N SER A 39 14.21 44.15 -4.39
CA SER A 39 15.06 45.20 -3.79
C SER A 39 14.58 45.85 -2.49
N VAL A 40 15.13 45.35 -1.38
CA VAL A 40 15.41 46.18 -0.19
C VAL A 40 16.92 46.20 -0.05
N ASP A 41 17.55 47.29 -0.50
CA ASP A 41 18.94 47.61 -0.20
C ASP A 41 19.03 48.01 1.28
N LEU A 42 19.59 47.13 2.12
CA LEU A 42 19.78 47.34 3.56
C LEU A 42 21.16 47.95 3.90
N PHE A 43 21.68 48.84 3.06
CA PHE A 43 22.88 49.61 3.40
C PHE A 43 22.65 51.10 3.20
N SER A 44 22.05 51.73 4.21
CA SER A 44 22.17 53.17 4.45
C SER A 44 22.65 53.37 5.89
N GLU A 45 23.96 53.55 5.99
CA GLU A 45 24.69 54.43 6.93
C GLU A 45 23.90 54.99 8.12
N GLN A 46 24.27 54.57 9.34
CA GLN A 46 23.99 55.37 10.54
C GLN A 46 25.13 55.25 11.57
N GLN A 47 25.77 56.41 11.76
CA GLN A 47 26.87 56.75 12.65
C GLN A 47 26.86 56.12 14.07
N GLN A 48 28.05 55.72 14.52
CA GLN A 48 28.46 55.64 15.92
C GLN A 48 28.62 57.06 16.49
N PRO A 49 28.22 57.34 17.75
CA PRO A 49 29.23 57.45 18.82
C PRO A 49 28.80 56.86 20.18
N GLU A 50 29.71 56.06 20.75
CA GLU A 50 30.17 55.99 22.16
C GLU A 50 29.24 56.39 23.33
N ALA A 51 28.90 55.42 24.20
CA ALA A 51 28.85 55.58 25.66
C ALA A 51 28.74 54.21 26.37
N ALA A 52 29.63 53.96 27.31
CA ALA A 52 29.73 52.75 28.12
C ALA A 52 28.56 52.57 29.11
N VAL A 53 27.95 51.39 29.16
CA VAL A 53 27.43 50.76 30.38
C VAL A 53 27.45 49.24 30.22
N THR A 54 28.25 48.56 31.01
CA THR A 54 28.26 47.10 31.20
C THR A 54 27.10 46.72 32.12
N PRO A 55 26.13 45.86 31.73
CA PRO A 55 25.25 45.23 32.70
C PRO A 55 25.87 43.90 33.18
N SER A 56 26.05 43.80 34.50
CA SER A 56 26.43 42.56 35.20
C SER A 56 25.38 41.46 34.97
N PRO A 57 25.77 40.19 34.72
CA PRO A 57 24.79 39.12 34.58
C PRO A 57 24.30 38.63 35.96
N GLU A 58 22.98 38.53 36.13
CA GLU A 58 22.34 37.87 37.28
C GLU A 58 22.55 36.35 37.23
N PRO A 59 22.71 35.68 38.39
CA PRO A 59 23.24 34.31 38.46
C PRO A 59 22.17 33.20 38.42
N ASN A 60 20.98 33.42 37.86
CA ASN A 60 19.92 32.40 37.84
C ASN A 60 19.03 32.52 36.59
N GLY A 61 19.57 32.12 35.43
CA GLY A 61 18.80 31.81 34.23
C GLY A 61 19.02 30.35 33.83
N PRO A 62 18.02 29.64 33.28
CA PRO A 62 18.21 28.27 32.81
C PRO A 62 19.37 28.24 31.82
N GLU A 63 20.35 27.34 32.05
CA GLU A 63 21.56 27.21 31.23
C GLU A 63 21.20 27.23 29.75
N LEU A 64 21.55 28.32 29.06
CA LEU A 64 21.42 28.39 27.61
C LEU A 64 22.26 27.24 27.02
N PRO A 65 21.68 26.40 26.15
CA PRO A 65 22.39 25.26 25.60
C PRO A 65 23.67 25.75 24.93
N GLU A 66 24.79 25.12 25.27
CA GLU A 66 26.08 25.49 24.73
C GLU A 66 26.03 25.45 23.21
N LEU A 67 26.60 26.47 22.54
CA LEU A 67 26.56 26.62 21.07
C LEU A 67 26.97 25.35 20.30
N LYS A 68 27.76 24.47 20.91
CA LYS A 68 28.15 23.16 20.35
C LYS A 68 26.99 22.16 20.26
N GLN A 69 26.03 22.20 21.17
CA GLN A 69 24.80 21.39 21.11
C GLN A 69 23.86 21.89 20.02
N LEU A 70 23.82 23.21 19.81
CA LEU A 70 23.10 23.82 18.70
C LEU A 70 23.72 23.39 17.36
N ASP A 71 25.05 23.45 17.23
CA ASP A 71 25.75 23.03 16.01
C ASP A 71 25.54 21.54 15.68
N GLU A 72 25.58 20.65 16.70
CA GLU A 72 25.21 19.23 16.56
C GLU A 72 23.75 19.03 16.09
N THR A 73 22.83 19.91 16.50
CA THR A 73 21.41 19.87 16.08
C THR A 73 21.23 20.30 14.63
N PHE A 74 22.07 21.20 14.12
CA PHE A 74 22.03 21.66 12.74
C PHE A 74 22.84 20.80 11.77
N LYS A 75 23.59 19.79 12.25
CA LYS A 75 24.29 18.86 11.36
C LYS A 75 23.26 18.09 10.53
N PRO A 76 23.27 18.24 9.19
CA PRO A 76 22.31 17.55 8.33
C PRO A 76 22.51 16.04 8.48
N LYS A 77 21.45 15.33 8.88
CA LYS A 77 21.48 13.87 8.98
C LYS A 77 21.87 13.30 7.62
N SER A 78 22.97 12.55 7.58
CA SER A 78 23.47 11.98 6.32
C SER A 78 22.42 11.04 5.74
N LEU A 79 21.76 11.46 4.66
CA LEU A 79 20.64 10.73 4.07
C LEU A 79 21.05 9.43 3.36
N GLY A 80 22.33 9.00 3.37
CA GLY A 80 22.87 7.92 2.52
C GLY A 80 21.87 6.85 2.05
N LYS A 81 21.42 5.98 2.95
CA LYS A 81 20.44 4.91 2.61
C LYS A 81 19.03 5.42 2.30
N ASP A 82 18.59 6.47 3.00
CA ASP A 82 17.26 7.06 2.82
C ASP A 82 17.14 7.82 1.48
N ALA A 83 18.24 8.39 1.00
CA ALA A 83 18.36 9.07 -0.27
C ALA A 83 18.25 8.08 -1.43
N ASP A 84 18.93 6.93 -1.34
CA ASP A 84 18.83 5.88 -2.36
C ASP A 84 17.42 5.28 -2.41
N ALA A 85 16.81 4.99 -1.26
CA ALA A 85 15.42 4.56 -1.21
C ALA A 85 14.45 5.60 -1.80
N SER A 86 14.70 6.89 -1.53
CA SER A 86 13.91 7.99 -2.07
C SER A 86 14.03 8.10 -3.59
N ARG A 87 15.24 7.92 -4.14
CA ARG A 87 15.50 7.90 -5.59
C ARG A 87 14.71 6.80 -6.28
N VAL A 88 14.81 5.57 -5.78
CA VAL A 88 14.06 4.42 -6.33
C VAL A 88 12.56 4.67 -6.27
N HIS A 89 12.05 5.24 -5.18
CA HIS A 89 10.63 5.55 -5.05
C HIS A 89 10.18 6.63 -6.05
N ILE A 90 10.99 7.66 -6.29
CA ILE A 90 10.72 8.69 -7.29
C ILE A 90 10.68 8.08 -8.69
N GLU A 91 11.66 7.24 -9.05
CA GLU A 91 11.70 6.54 -10.33
C GLU A 91 10.44 5.71 -10.54
N TRP A 92 10.06 4.91 -9.54
CA TRP A 92 8.84 4.11 -9.59
C TRP A 92 7.58 4.96 -9.80
N ARG A 93 7.49 6.10 -9.12
CA ARG A 93 6.36 7.03 -9.26
C ARG A 93 6.31 7.62 -10.67
N GLN A 94 7.43 8.13 -11.17
CA GLN A 94 7.53 8.71 -12.51
C GLN A 94 7.17 7.68 -13.58
N LEU A 95 7.67 6.45 -13.43
CA LEU A 95 7.42 5.36 -14.35
C LEU A 95 5.93 4.99 -14.41
N LYS A 96 5.28 4.86 -13.25
CA LYS A 96 3.83 4.63 -13.16
C LYS A 96 3.05 5.76 -13.80
N ASN A 97 3.37 7.02 -13.49
CA ASN A 97 2.67 8.18 -14.03
C ASN A 97 2.75 8.22 -15.56
N ARG A 98 3.92 7.97 -16.14
CA ARG A 98 4.09 7.90 -17.60
C ARG A 98 3.28 6.76 -18.21
N THR A 99 3.36 5.56 -17.63
CA THR A 99 2.68 4.37 -18.17
C THR A 99 1.15 4.47 -18.07
N VAL A 100 0.61 5.01 -16.98
CA VAL A 100 -0.85 5.19 -16.80
C VAL A 100 -1.42 6.21 -17.79
N ASN A 101 -0.59 7.14 -18.26
CA ASN A 101 -0.96 8.14 -19.26
C ASN A 101 -0.79 7.67 -20.71
N ASP A 102 -0.27 6.46 -20.94
CA ASP A 102 -0.12 5.88 -22.28
C ASP A 102 -1.51 5.53 -22.87
N PRO A 103 -1.80 5.94 -24.12
CA PRO A 103 -3.12 5.74 -24.72
C PRO A 103 -3.48 4.26 -24.90
N ASP A 104 -2.51 3.40 -25.21
CA ASP A 104 -2.76 1.97 -25.39
C ASP A 104 -3.08 1.30 -24.07
N VAL A 105 -2.39 1.72 -23.01
CA VAL A 105 -2.65 1.25 -21.63
C VAL A 105 -4.06 1.66 -21.19
N GLN A 106 -4.47 2.91 -21.47
CA GLN A 106 -5.81 3.39 -21.14
C GLN A 106 -6.89 2.67 -21.95
N ALA A 107 -6.68 2.47 -23.24
CA ALA A 107 -7.59 1.75 -24.12
C ALA A 107 -7.75 0.29 -23.66
N ALA A 108 -6.65 -0.41 -23.37
CA ALA A 108 -6.67 -1.77 -22.87
C ALA A 108 -7.39 -1.87 -21.51
N LYS A 109 -7.17 -0.89 -20.61
CA LYS A 109 -7.87 -0.82 -19.32
C LYS A 109 -9.36 -0.64 -19.51
N ALA A 110 -9.78 0.31 -20.36
CA ALA A 110 -11.19 0.57 -20.66
C ALA A 110 -11.85 -0.67 -21.29
N TYR A 111 -11.17 -1.31 -22.25
CA TYR A 111 -11.63 -2.54 -22.88
C TYR A 111 -11.83 -3.68 -21.86
N ALA A 112 -10.92 -3.83 -20.90
CA ALA A 112 -11.06 -4.79 -19.83
C ALA A 112 -12.23 -4.48 -18.88
N GLN A 113 -12.47 -3.21 -18.57
CA GLN A 113 -13.61 -2.81 -17.74
C GLN A 113 -14.97 -2.96 -18.45
N ALA A 114 -14.99 -2.86 -19.78
CA ALA A 114 -16.19 -3.04 -20.59
C ALA A 114 -16.63 -4.52 -20.75
N ALA A 115 -15.93 -5.46 -20.13
CA ALA A 115 -16.29 -6.88 -20.16
C ALA A 115 -17.68 -7.12 -19.53
N ARG A 116 -18.48 -8.01 -20.14
CA ARG A 116 -19.82 -8.34 -19.63
C ARG A 116 -19.81 -9.46 -18.61
N THR A 117 -18.78 -10.31 -18.66
CA THR A 117 -18.63 -11.47 -17.78
C THR A 117 -17.28 -11.44 -17.05
N ASP A 118 -17.19 -12.12 -15.90
CA ASP A 118 -15.94 -12.23 -15.14
C ASP A 118 -14.85 -12.97 -15.93
N LEU A 119 -15.24 -14.01 -16.69
CA LEU A 119 -14.31 -14.77 -17.53
C LEU A 119 -13.69 -13.87 -18.62
N GLU A 120 -14.52 -13.11 -19.33
CA GLU A 120 -14.04 -12.11 -20.29
C GLU A 120 -13.16 -11.07 -19.62
N LYS A 121 -13.57 -10.56 -18.46
CA LYS A 121 -12.81 -9.54 -17.73
C LYS A 121 -11.42 -10.05 -17.38
N ARG A 122 -11.28 -11.28 -16.88
CA ARG A 122 -9.97 -11.90 -16.59
C ARG A 122 -9.11 -12.05 -17.83
N TYR A 123 -9.67 -12.51 -18.95
CA TYR A 123 -8.94 -12.62 -20.21
C TYR A 123 -8.44 -11.24 -20.67
N ARG A 124 -9.31 -10.23 -20.67
CA ARG A 124 -8.94 -8.86 -21.05
C ARG A 124 -7.97 -8.22 -20.07
N LEU A 125 -8.07 -8.54 -18.77
CA LEU A 125 -7.13 -8.05 -17.76
C LEU A 125 -5.72 -8.62 -17.95
N ARG A 126 -5.57 -9.87 -18.42
CA ARG A 126 -4.24 -10.40 -18.80
C ARG A 126 -3.64 -9.57 -19.92
N ASN A 127 -4.38 -9.32 -20.99
CA ASN A 127 -3.92 -8.47 -22.10
C ASN A 127 -3.59 -7.04 -21.62
N TYR A 128 -4.39 -6.48 -20.71
CA TYR A 128 -4.09 -5.19 -20.09
C TYR A 128 -2.77 -5.22 -19.31
N TYR A 129 -2.52 -6.25 -18.50
CA TYR A 129 -1.26 -6.37 -17.77
C TYR A 129 -0.07 -6.60 -18.69
N ASP A 130 -0.22 -7.38 -19.76
CA ASP A 130 0.81 -7.52 -20.79
C ASP A 130 1.24 -6.16 -21.35
N ILE A 131 0.27 -5.37 -21.85
CA ILE A 131 0.53 -4.04 -22.41
C ILE A 131 1.11 -3.10 -21.34
N TYR A 132 0.51 -3.06 -20.15
CA TYR A 132 0.94 -2.20 -19.05
C TYR A 132 2.39 -2.47 -18.65
N TYR A 133 2.76 -3.73 -18.42
CA TYR A 133 4.12 -4.08 -17.99
C TYR A 133 5.13 -4.03 -19.14
N GLN A 134 4.72 -4.28 -20.38
CA GLN A 134 5.58 -4.08 -21.54
C GLN A 134 5.96 -2.61 -21.72
N ARG A 135 4.98 -1.70 -21.64
CA ARG A 135 5.21 -0.24 -21.70
C ARG A 135 6.07 0.22 -20.51
N MET A 136 5.76 -0.28 -19.32
CA MET A 136 6.52 0.04 -18.11
C MET A 136 7.98 -0.43 -18.19
N ALA A 137 8.23 -1.65 -18.69
CA ALA A 137 9.58 -2.20 -18.84
C ALA A 137 10.37 -1.52 -19.96
N ALA A 138 9.70 -1.07 -21.04
CA ALA A 138 10.33 -0.30 -22.11
C ALA A 138 10.84 1.07 -21.62
N LEU A 139 10.15 1.68 -20.66
CA LEU A 139 10.54 2.96 -20.03
C LEU A 139 11.54 2.80 -18.88
N ALA A 140 11.72 1.58 -18.37
CA ALA A 140 12.64 1.30 -17.26
C ALA A 140 14.10 1.31 -17.74
N THR A 141 14.94 2.12 -17.08
CA THR A 141 16.35 2.26 -17.43
C THR A 141 17.21 1.16 -16.79
N THR A 142 16.88 0.75 -15.57
CA THR A 142 17.69 -0.19 -14.78
C THR A 142 17.22 -1.65 -14.97
N PRO A 143 18.15 -2.62 -15.03
CA PRO A 143 17.81 -4.03 -15.18
C PRO A 143 17.10 -4.60 -13.94
N GLU A 144 17.46 -4.13 -12.74
CA GLU A 144 16.80 -4.54 -11.49
C GLU A 144 15.31 -4.18 -11.49
N LEU A 145 14.97 -3.00 -12.02
CA LEU A 145 13.59 -2.56 -12.08
C LEU A 145 12.81 -3.38 -13.12
N LYS A 146 13.41 -3.74 -14.25
CA LYS A 146 12.78 -4.67 -15.22
C LYS A 146 12.46 -6.04 -14.61
N LEU A 147 13.38 -6.59 -13.82
CA LEU A 147 13.16 -7.86 -13.12
C LEU A 147 12.04 -7.73 -12.07
N ALA A 148 12.04 -6.65 -11.29
CA ALA A 148 10.97 -6.37 -10.34
C ALA A 148 9.60 -6.23 -11.05
N LEU A 149 9.55 -5.60 -12.22
CA LEU A 149 8.34 -5.47 -13.03
C LEU A 149 7.82 -6.82 -13.53
N GLU A 150 8.70 -7.73 -13.94
CA GLU A 150 8.32 -9.08 -14.35
C GLU A 150 7.71 -9.87 -13.18
N ALA A 151 8.31 -9.78 -11.99
CA ALA A 151 7.76 -10.39 -10.79
C ALA A 151 6.38 -9.81 -10.42
N LEU A 152 6.21 -8.48 -10.54
CA LEU A 152 4.91 -7.83 -10.33
C LEU A 152 3.87 -8.26 -11.36
N LYS A 153 4.25 -8.38 -12.63
CA LYS A 153 3.38 -8.89 -13.70
C LYS A 153 2.89 -10.28 -13.36
N ALA A 154 3.79 -11.21 -13.04
CA ALA A 154 3.45 -12.57 -12.68
C ALA A 154 2.51 -12.64 -11.46
N SER A 155 2.74 -11.79 -10.46
CA SER A 155 1.85 -11.66 -9.29
C SER A 155 0.44 -11.22 -9.68
N HIS A 156 0.30 -10.19 -10.52
CA HIS A 156 -1.01 -9.71 -10.97
C HIS A 156 -1.73 -10.74 -11.84
N GLU A 157 -1.04 -11.41 -12.75
CA GLU A 157 -1.64 -12.47 -13.57
C GLU A 157 -2.04 -13.68 -12.73
N GLY A 158 -1.21 -14.06 -11.75
CA GLY A 158 -1.52 -15.12 -10.79
C GLY A 158 -2.80 -14.83 -10.00
N ALA A 159 -3.02 -13.57 -9.60
CA ALA A 159 -4.24 -13.14 -8.92
C ALA A 159 -5.50 -13.25 -9.80
N LEU A 160 -5.37 -13.32 -11.12
CA LEU A 160 -6.50 -13.54 -12.05
C LEU A 160 -6.86 -15.02 -12.21
N ALA A 161 -6.09 -15.96 -11.66
CA ALA A 161 -6.41 -17.37 -11.72
C ALA A 161 -7.71 -17.66 -10.92
N GLN A 162 -8.64 -18.42 -11.51
CA GLN A 162 -9.81 -18.91 -10.78
C GLN A 162 -9.41 -20.16 -9.99
N PRO A 163 -9.76 -20.27 -8.69
CA PRO A 163 -9.78 -21.55 -8.00
C PRO A 163 -10.72 -22.51 -8.74
N ARG A 164 -10.29 -23.74 -9.02
CA ARG A 164 -11.16 -24.75 -9.66
C ARG A 164 -12.28 -25.12 -8.71
N VAL A 165 -13.50 -24.66 -9.01
CA VAL A 165 -14.72 -25.00 -8.25
C VAL A 165 -15.21 -26.42 -8.56
N ARG A 166 -14.77 -27.01 -9.68
CA ARG A 166 -15.10 -28.38 -10.04
C ARG A 166 -13.84 -29.25 -10.03
N PRO A 167 -13.86 -30.39 -9.31
CA PRO A 167 -12.88 -31.44 -9.53
C PRO A 167 -12.86 -31.80 -11.02
N THR A 168 -11.67 -31.93 -11.58
CA THR A 168 -11.50 -32.63 -12.87
C THR A 168 -12.13 -34.02 -12.71
N PRO A 169 -12.99 -34.47 -13.64
CA PRO A 169 -13.45 -35.85 -13.61
C PRO A 169 -12.22 -36.74 -13.70
N ASP A 170 -11.99 -37.50 -12.63
CA ASP A 170 -10.97 -38.53 -12.60
C ASP A 170 -11.26 -39.46 -13.78
N THR A 171 -10.37 -39.48 -14.77
CA THR A 171 -10.45 -40.44 -15.90
C THR A 171 -9.89 -41.79 -15.49
N SER A 172 -9.48 -41.92 -14.23
CA SER A 172 -9.12 -43.18 -13.59
C SER A 172 -10.36 -44.09 -13.58
N PRO A 173 -10.30 -45.27 -14.23
CA PRO A 173 -11.41 -46.21 -14.17
C PRO A 173 -11.68 -46.57 -12.70
N PRO A 174 -12.96 -46.66 -12.27
CA PRO A 174 -13.26 -47.03 -10.91
C PRO A 174 -12.70 -48.43 -10.64
N THR A 175 -11.72 -48.52 -9.73
CA THR A 175 -11.29 -49.81 -9.19
C THR A 175 -12.51 -50.43 -8.49
N PRO A 176 -12.96 -51.63 -8.87
CA PRO A 176 -14.12 -52.25 -8.24
C PRO A 176 -13.79 -52.57 -6.78
N THR A 177 -14.44 -51.87 -5.85
CA THR A 177 -14.41 -52.23 -4.43
C THR A 177 -15.24 -53.51 -4.24
N PRO A 178 -14.67 -54.61 -3.73
CA PRO A 178 -15.44 -55.81 -3.47
C PRO A 178 -16.50 -55.52 -2.39
N THR A 179 -17.77 -55.76 -2.73
CA THR A 179 -18.88 -55.74 -1.78
C THR A 179 -18.68 -56.84 -0.75
N GLY A 180 -18.41 -56.44 0.50
CA GLY A 180 -18.26 -57.34 1.63
C GLY A 180 -18.84 -56.73 2.91
N THR A 181 -20.02 -57.25 3.30
CA THR A 181 -20.55 -57.30 4.67
C THR A 181 -21.27 -56.06 5.24
N PRO A 182 -22.54 -56.20 5.73
CA PRO A 182 -23.28 -55.11 6.34
C PRO A 182 -22.76 -54.77 7.75
N ALA A 183 -22.44 -53.50 7.99
CA ALA A 183 -22.07 -53.00 9.31
C ALA A 183 -23.31 -52.85 10.24
N PRO A 184 -23.19 -53.12 11.56
CA PRO A 184 -24.31 -53.10 12.49
C PRO A 184 -24.85 -51.68 12.75
N LYS A 185 -26.18 -51.55 12.81
CA LYS A 185 -26.91 -50.31 13.11
C LYS A 185 -26.54 -49.76 14.50
N LYS A 186 -26.11 -48.50 14.58
CA LYS A 186 -25.98 -47.75 15.84
C LYS A 186 -27.37 -47.49 16.45
N PRO A 187 -27.57 -47.66 17.77
CA PRO A 187 -28.86 -47.40 18.41
C PRO A 187 -29.16 -45.90 18.49
N GLY A 188 -30.41 -45.53 18.18
CA GLY A 188 -30.89 -44.15 18.13
C GLY A 188 -30.88 -43.44 19.49
N HIS A 189 -30.38 -42.21 19.50
CA HIS A 189 -30.43 -41.34 20.66
C HIS A 189 -31.89 -40.93 20.97
N LYS A 190 -32.41 -41.37 22.12
CA LYS A 190 -33.69 -40.91 22.68
C LYS A 190 -33.56 -39.48 23.19
N HIS A 191 -34.45 -38.59 22.75
CA HIS A 191 -34.56 -37.22 23.26
C HIS A 191 -35.13 -37.19 24.69
N LYS A 192 -34.35 -36.70 25.65
CA LYS A 192 -34.80 -36.49 27.04
C LYS A 192 -35.54 -35.17 27.13
N LYS A 193 -36.86 -35.20 27.37
CA LYS A 193 -37.67 -34.01 27.69
C LYS A 193 -37.20 -33.40 29.01
N GLN A 194 -36.72 -32.15 28.99
CA GLN A 194 -36.54 -31.34 30.19
C GLN A 194 -37.91 -30.86 30.68
N LYS A 195 -38.22 -31.12 31.96
CA LYS A 195 -39.36 -30.51 32.64
C LYS A 195 -38.94 -29.13 33.16
N PHE A 196 -39.68 -28.09 32.75
CA PHE A 196 -39.67 -26.79 33.42
C PHE A 196 -40.23 -26.95 34.83
N LYS A 197 -39.54 -26.39 35.83
CA LYS A 197 -40.09 -26.11 37.16
C LYS A 197 -40.19 -24.59 37.27
N ASN A 198 -41.35 -24.13 37.71
CA ASN A 198 -41.65 -22.76 38.10
C ASN A 198 -40.80 -22.33 39.29
#